data_AF-A0A9X8BSL3-F1
#
_entry.id   AF-A0A9X8BSL3-F1
#
_cell.length_a   1.000
_cell.length_b   1.000
_cell.length_c   1.000
_cell.angle_alpha   90.00
_cell.angle_beta   90.00
_cell.angle_gamma   90.00
#
_symmetry.space_group_name_H-M   'P 1'
#
loop_
_entity.id
_entity.type
_entity.pdbx_description
1 polymer ?
#
loop_
_entity_poly.entity_id
_entity_poly.type
_entity_poly.pdbx_seq_one_letter_code
_entity_poly.pdbx_strand_id
1 'polypeptide(L)'
;MKQFREILMQGAIPIGITDQYGIALRQFDEIQYNQHTYLIIWHPIYDEFVGSHESGNWIPYSDLHHAIFIKNLKDSFSSHT
;
A
#
# COMPACT_ATOMS: atom_id res chain seq x y z
N MET A 1 3.75 -18.27 0.75
CA MET A 1 2.43 -18.13 0.09
C MET A 1 1.24 -18.06 1.05
N LYS A 2 1.13 -18.93 2.07
CA LYS A 2 0.01 -18.89 3.04
C LYS A 2 -0.11 -17.53 3.76
N GLN A 3 0.99 -17.02 4.29
CA GLN A 3 1.07 -15.71 4.97
C GLN A 3 0.66 -14.53 4.08
N PHE A 4 1.13 -14.49 2.82
CA PHE A 4 0.73 -13.45 1.86
C PHE A 4 -0.78 -13.41 1.66
N ARG A 5 -1.41 -14.58 1.47
CA ARG A 5 -2.86 -14.69 1.32
C ARG A 5 -3.59 -14.22 2.58
N GLU A 6 -3.11 -14.61 3.75
CA GLU A 6 -3.67 -14.18 5.04
C GLU A 6 -3.59 -12.66 5.21
N ILE A 7 -2.49 -12.02 4.82
CA ILE A 7 -2.34 -10.55 4.89
C ILE A 7 -3.25 -9.84 3.89
N LEU A 8 -3.34 -10.34 2.65
CA LEU A 8 -4.27 -9.78 1.65
C LEU A 8 -5.73 -9.85 2.12
N MET A 9 -6.11 -10.92 2.83
CA MET A 9 -7.47 -11.12 3.33
C MET A 9 -7.85 -10.15 4.46
N GLN A 10 -6.89 -9.51 5.11
CA GLN A 10 -7.16 -8.52 6.15
C GLN A 10 -7.69 -7.19 5.58
N GLY A 11 -7.59 -6.97 4.27
CA GLY A 11 -8.15 -5.78 3.63
C GLY A 11 -7.32 -4.52 3.86
N ALA A 12 -7.99 -3.36 4.00
CA ALA A 12 -7.37 -2.05 4.16
C ALA A 12 -6.85 -1.83 5.60
N ILE A 13 -5.87 -2.63 6.02
CA ILE A 13 -5.24 -2.51 7.34
C ILE A 13 -4.16 -1.42 7.34
N PRO A 14 -3.97 -0.68 8.45
CA PRO A 14 -2.83 0.21 8.62
C PRO A 14 -1.49 -0.54 8.50
N ILE A 15 -0.50 0.10 7.89
CA ILE A 15 0.86 -0.48 7.75
C ILE A 15 1.87 0.11 8.75
N GLY A 16 1.42 1.00 9.64
CA GLY A 16 2.25 1.57 10.71
C GLY A 16 3.12 2.77 10.31
N ILE A 17 2.92 3.33 9.11
CA ILE A 17 3.60 4.57 8.66
C ILE A 17 2.57 5.58 8.16
N THR A 18 2.95 6.85 8.13
CA THR A 18 2.17 7.92 7.51
C THR A 18 2.84 8.39 6.23
N ASP A 19 2.05 8.98 5.32
CA ASP A 19 2.55 9.72 4.17
C ASP A 19 3.21 11.05 4.58
N GLN A 20 3.67 11.83 3.60
CA GLN A 20 4.38 13.09 3.86
C GLN A 20 3.52 14.18 4.53
N TYR A 21 2.20 14.03 4.51
CA TYR A 21 1.22 14.94 5.12
C TYR A 21 0.65 14.39 6.43
N GLY A 22 1.17 13.26 6.93
CA GLY A 22 0.71 12.64 8.17
C GLY A 22 -0.52 11.74 8.02
N ILE A 23 -0.95 11.42 6.79
CA ILE A 23 -2.05 10.49 6.55
C ILE A 23 -1.54 9.06 6.79
N ALA A 24 -2.19 8.34 7.71
CA ALA A 24 -1.85 6.94 7.97
C ALA A 24 -2.08 6.06 6.73
N LEU A 25 -1.02 5.41 6.26
CA LEU A 25 -1.06 4.55 5.09
C LEU A 25 -1.59 3.15 5.44
N ARG A 26 -2.31 2.57 4.50
CA ARG A 26 -2.98 1.27 4.58
C ARG A 26 -2.63 0.40 3.38
N GLN A 27 -2.75 -0.92 3.56
CA GLN A 27 -2.75 -1.85 2.44
C GLN A 27 -3.85 -1.48 1.45
N PHE A 28 -3.57 -1.59 0.16
CA PHE A 28 -4.40 -1.17 -0.97
C PHE A 28 -4.56 0.36 -1.13
N ASP A 29 -3.76 1.17 -0.45
CA ASP A 29 -3.64 2.58 -0.80
C ASP A 29 -2.92 2.73 -2.13
N GLU A 30 -3.54 3.49 -3.03
CA GLU A 30 -2.91 4.10 -4.18
C GLU A 30 -2.17 5.36 -3.69
N ILE A 31 -0.89 5.44 -4.00
CA ILE A 31 0.00 6.52 -3.56
C ILE A 31 0.80 7.08 -4.74
N GLN A 32 1.15 8.37 -4.68
CA GLN A 32 2.04 9.01 -5.63
C GLN A 32 3.44 9.15 -5.05
N TYR A 33 4.46 8.73 -5.80
CA TYR A 33 5.87 8.93 -5.47
C TYR A 33 6.66 9.22 -6.75
N ASN A 34 7.47 10.27 -6.78
CA ASN A 34 8.25 10.69 -7.96
C ASN A 34 7.43 10.71 -9.27
N GLN A 35 6.21 11.27 -9.23
CA GLN A 35 5.27 11.37 -10.37
C GLN A 35 4.71 10.03 -10.89
N HIS A 36 5.03 8.91 -10.24
CA HIS A 36 4.48 7.60 -10.55
C HIS A 36 3.46 7.17 -9.47
N THR A 37 2.52 6.33 -9.88
CA THR A 37 1.49 5.77 -8.99
C THR A 37 1.87 4.36 -8.57
N TYR A 38 1.80 4.09 -7.27
CA TYR A 38 2.11 2.79 -6.67
C TYR A 38 0.92 2.30 -5.84
N LEU A 39 0.85 0.98 -5.65
CA LEU A 39 -0.12 0.34 -4.77
C LEU A 39 0.59 -0.27 -3.57
N ILE A 40 0.15 0.06 -2.36
CA ILE A 40 0.70 -0.54 -1.14
C ILE A 40 0.21 -1.99 -1.01
N ILE A 41 1.15 -2.94 -1.03
CA ILE A 41 0.88 -4.38 -0.84
C ILE A 41 1.98 -5.04 0.01
N TRP A 42 1.67 -6.18 0.60
CA TRP A 42 2.68 -7.02 1.26
C TRP A 42 3.57 -7.73 0.24
N HIS A 43 4.88 -7.62 0.38
CA HIS A 43 5.84 -8.31 -0.47
C HIS A 43 6.37 -9.59 0.22
N PRO A 44 5.98 -10.80 -0.22
CA PRO A 44 6.28 -12.05 0.51
C PRO A 44 7.76 -12.44 0.53
N ILE A 45 8.59 -11.90 -0.36
CA ILE A 45 10.03 -12.18 -0.39
C ILE A 45 10.77 -11.30 0.63
N TYR A 46 10.29 -10.07 0.87
CA TYR A 46 10.92 -9.12 1.77
C TYR A 46 10.27 -9.07 3.16
N ASP A 47 9.11 -9.72 3.32
CA ASP A 47 8.34 -9.76 4.57
C ASP A 47 8.00 -8.35 5.09
N GLU A 48 7.65 -7.44 4.17
CA GLU A 48 7.31 -6.04 4.46
C GLU A 48 6.24 -5.50 3.50
N PHE A 49 5.65 -4.35 3.85
CA PHE A 49 4.81 -3.59 2.92
C PHE A 49 5.67 -2.74 1.98
N VAL A 50 5.32 -2.74 0.71
CA VAL A 50 6.00 -1.94 -0.33
C VAL A 50 4.97 -1.19 -1.17
N GLY A 51 5.38 -0.09 -1.79
CA GLY A 51 4.61 0.50 -2.88
C GLY A 51 4.99 -0.21 -4.17
N SER A 52 4.11 -1.05 -4.70
CA SER A 52 4.33 -1.81 -5.93
C SER A 52 3.92 -1.03 -7.16
N HIS A 53 4.76 -1.05 -8.20
CA HIS A 53 4.47 -0.46 -9.51
C HIS A 53 4.16 -1.55 -10.53
N GLU A 54 3.37 -1.22 -11.56
CA GLU A 54 3.00 -2.17 -12.63
C GLU A 54 4.22 -2.67 -13.45
N SER A 55 5.29 -1.89 -13.49
CA SER A 55 6.54 -2.28 -14.19
C SER A 55 7.35 -3.36 -13.45
N GLY A 56 6.89 -3.80 -12.27
CA GLY A 56 7.63 -4.72 -11.39
C GLY A 56 8.66 -4.04 -10.49
N ASN A 57 8.80 -2.72 -10.55
CA ASN A 57 9.57 -1.95 -9.57
C ASN A 57 8.75 -1.76 -8.28
N TRP A 58 9.42 -1.47 -7.17
CA TRP A 58 8.76 -1.12 -5.92
C TRP A 58 9.54 -0.05 -5.16
N ILE A 59 8.84 0.64 -4.27
CA ILE A 59 9.43 1.50 -3.24
C ILE A 59 9.44 0.74 -1.90
N PRO A 60 10.56 0.73 -1.18
CA PRO A 60 10.68 0.02 0.10
C PRO A 60 9.84 0.69 1.18
N TYR A 61 9.52 -0.05 2.24
CA TYR A 61 8.74 0.45 3.37
C TYR A 61 9.29 1.77 3.94
N SER A 62 10.61 1.86 4.06
CA SER A 62 11.32 3.03 4.59
C SER A 62 11.04 4.31 3.83
N ASP A 63 10.71 4.23 2.54
CA ASP A 63 10.57 5.40 1.67
C ASP A 63 9.09 5.80 1.47
N LEU A 64 8.15 4.99 1.96
CA LEU A 64 6.72 5.24 1.85
C LEU A 64 6.27 6.56 2.49
N HIS A 65 7.01 7.05 3.50
CA HIS A 65 6.71 8.33 4.15
C HIS A 65 6.93 9.55 3.25
N HIS A 66 7.60 9.40 2.11
CA HIS A 66 7.73 10.44 1.11
C HIS A 66 6.60 10.43 0.07
N ALA A 67 5.75 9.41 0.07
CA ALA A 67 4.64 9.32 -0.86
C ALA A 67 3.49 10.25 -0.47
N ILE A 68 2.54 10.42 -1.38
CA ILE A 68 1.28 11.14 -1.15
C ILE A 68 0.12 10.16 -1.30
N PHE A 69 -0.73 10.04 -0.28
CA PHE A 69 -1.95 9.25 -0.38
C PHE A 69 -2.92 9.81 -1.44
N ILE A 70 -3.48 8.92 -2.28
CA ILE A 70 -4.51 9.28 -3.26
C ILE A 70 -5.88 8.75 -2.83
N LYS A 71 -5.99 7.43 -2.68
CA LYS A 71 -7.24 6.72 -2.32
C LYS A 71 -6.91 5.30 -1.86
N ASN A 72 -7.81 4.67 -1.12
CA ASN A 72 -7.74 3.23 -0.90
C ASN A 72 -8.67 2.50 -1.89
N LEU A 73 -8.16 1.49 -2.58
CA LEU A 73 -8.95 0.76 -3.57
C LEU A 73 -10.11 -0.03 -2.91
N LYS A 74 -9.99 -0.47 -1.66
CA LYS A 74 -11.05 -1.21 -0.96
C LYS A 74 -12.21 -0.33 -0.51
N ASP A 75 -11.95 0.94 -0.21
CA ASP A 75 -13.01 1.88 0.17
C ASP A 75 -14.03 2.03 -0.99
N SER A 76 -13.57 1.94 -2.24
CA SER A 76 -14.41 2.01 -3.44
C SER A 76 -15.32 0.79 -3.66
N PHE A 77 -14.99 -0.37 -3.07
CA PHE A 77 -15.80 -1.59 -3.16
C PHE A 77 -16.73 -1.78 -1.97
N SER A 78 -16.63 -0.92 -0.95
CA SER A 78 -17.41 -1.01 0.30
C SER A 78 -18.77 -0.32 0.19
N SER A 79 -19.04 0.37 -0.92
CA SER A 79 -20.28 1.14 -1.17
C SER A 79 -21.40 0.34 -1.85
N HIS A 80 -21.25 -0.99 -1.98
CA HIS A 80 -22.28 -1.90 -2.47
C HIS A 80 -22.71 -2.90 -1.39
N THR A 81 -23.44 -2.41 -0.38
CA THR A 81 -24.27 -3.22 0.53
C THR A 81 -25.57 -2.52 0.82
#